data_AF-A0A1H6NU38-F1
#
_entry.id   AF-A0A1H6NU38-F1
#
_cell.length_a   1.000
_cell.length_b   1.000
_cell.length_c   1.000
_cell.angle_alpha   90.00
_cell.angle_beta   90.00
_cell.angle_gamma   90.00
#
_symmetry.space_group_name_H-M   'P 1'
#
loop_
_entity.id
_entity.type
_entity.pdbx_description
1 polymer ?
#
loop_
_entity_poly.entity_id
_entity_poly.type
_entity_poly.pdbx_seq_one_letter_code
_entity_poly.pdbx_strand_id
1 'polypeptide(L)'
;MIGAPIPDPRRALADDLNRQIDRFFAAGGKVQTIPIGLGVDSPINGTGGHHQRLRAQRDKDAPKVRKIAEAGHTAAATARLLSMNVKRALLIAQENGFRFSDS
;
A
#
# COMPACT_ATOMS: atom_id res chain seq x y z
N MET A 1 -10.66 35.09 -46.57
CA MET A 1 -11.42 34.29 -45.60
C MET A 1 -10.41 33.60 -44.68
N ILE A 2 -10.16 34.17 -43.50
CA ILE A 2 -9.25 33.56 -42.51
C ILE A 2 -10.10 32.59 -41.70
N GLY A 3 -9.70 31.31 -41.71
CA GLY A 3 -10.40 30.23 -41.03
C GLY A 3 -10.62 30.56 -39.56
N ALA A 4 -11.84 30.33 -39.08
CA ALA A 4 -12.19 30.54 -37.69
C ALA A 4 -11.14 29.84 -36.78
N PRO A 5 -10.70 30.48 -35.69
CA PRO A 5 -9.72 29.88 -34.80
C PRO A 5 -10.25 28.52 -34.31
N ILE A 6 -9.45 27.48 -34.51
CA ILE A 6 -9.72 26.16 -33.94
C ILE A 6 -9.93 26.38 -32.43
N PRO A 7 -11.08 25.98 -31.86
CA PRO A 7 -11.32 26.13 -30.44
C PRO A 7 -10.17 25.49 -29.67
N ASP A 8 -9.61 26.21 -28.70
CA ASP A 8 -8.58 25.66 -27.83
C ASP A 8 -9.09 24.30 -27.30
N PRO A 9 -8.38 23.19 -27.57
CA PRO A 9 -8.86 21.85 -27.22
C PRO A 9 -9.17 21.72 -25.73
N ARG A 10 -8.51 22.51 -24.86
CA ARG A 10 -8.82 22.55 -23.43
C ARG A 10 -10.17 23.18 -23.15
N ARG A 11 -10.54 24.22 -23.92
CA ARG A 11 -11.87 24.86 -23.81
C ARG A 11 -12.97 23.93 -24.29
N ALA A 12 -12.77 23.26 -25.44
CA ALA A 12 -13.74 22.30 -25.96
C ALA A 12 -14.00 21.15 -24.96
N LEU A 13 -12.95 20.66 -24.30
CA LEU A 13 -13.07 19.64 -23.26
C LEU A 13 -13.79 20.17 -22.03
N ALA A 14 -13.46 21.37 -21.57
CA ALA A 14 -14.12 21.99 -20.41
C ALA A 14 -15.62 22.19 -20.65
N ASP A 15 -16.00 22.68 -21.83
CA ASP A 15 -17.40 22.88 -22.21
C ASP A 15 -18.16 21.56 -22.24
N ASP A 16 -17.52 20.48 -22.70
CA ASP A 16 -18.14 19.16 -22.72
C ASP A 16 -18.34 18.58 -21.31
N LEU A 17 -17.34 18.72 -20.44
CA LEU A 17 -17.43 18.31 -19.04
C LEU A 17 -18.55 19.06 -18.32
N ASN A 18 -18.67 20.38 -18.52
CA ASN A 18 -19.75 21.17 -17.94
C ASN A 18 -21.13 20.67 -18.39
N ARG A 19 -21.31 20.39 -19.69
CA ARG A 19 -22.57 19.80 -20.20
C ARG A 19 -22.88 18.42 -19.60
N GLN A 20 -21.86 17.63 -19.29
CA GLN A 20 -22.07 16.32 -18.65
C GLN A 20 -22.50 16.48 -17.18
N ILE A 21 -21.89 17.43 -16.48
CA ILE A 21 -22.25 17.77 -15.09
C ILE A 21 -23.69 18.29 -15.02
N ASP A 22 -24.08 19.20 -15.91
CA ASP A 22 -25.45 19.73 -15.96
C ASP A 22 -26.48 18.62 -16.23
N ARG A 23 -26.18 17.72 -17.17
CA ARG A 23 -27.03 16.55 -17.46
C ARG A 23 -27.18 15.63 -16.26
N PHE A 24 -26.10 15.38 -15.51
CA PHE A 24 -26.13 14.55 -14.31
C PHE A 24 -27.07 15.13 -13.25
N PHE A 25 -26.98 16.44 -12.99
CA PHE A 25 -27.86 17.09 -12.01
C PHE A 25 -29.30 17.23 -12.51
N ALA A 26 -29.53 17.52 -13.79
CA ALA A 26 -30.86 17.57 -14.39
C ALA A 26 -31.59 16.20 -14.34
N ALA A 27 -30.84 15.09 -14.41
CA ALA A 27 -31.36 13.74 -14.24
C ALA A 27 -31.63 13.36 -12.76
N GLY A 28 -31.49 14.30 -11.81
CA GLY A 28 -31.70 14.06 -10.38
C GLY A 28 -30.48 13.47 -9.65
N GLY A 29 -29.31 13.44 -10.30
CA GLY A 29 -28.05 13.08 -9.65
C GLY A 29 -27.75 14.01 -8.49
N LYS A 30 -27.14 13.48 -7.43
CA LYS A 30 -26.78 14.24 -6.23
C LYS A 30 -25.30 14.08 -5.93
N VAL A 31 -24.67 15.14 -5.44
CA VAL A 31 -23.32 15.04 -4.88
C VAL A 31 -23.40 14.17 -3.63
N GLN A 32 -22.54 13.16 -3.57
CA GLN A 32 -22.38 12.32 -2.38
C GLN A 32 -21.01 12.61 -1.79
N THR A 33 -20.98 13.02 -0.52
CA THR A 33 -19.76 13.01 0.25
C THR A 33 -19.51 11.58 0.68
N ILE A 34 -18.50 10.94 0.10
CA ILE A 34 -18.01 9.64 0.57
C ILE A 34 -17.06 9.95 1.72
N PRO A 35 -17.39 9.57 2.97
CA PRO A 35 -16.46 9.77 4.07
C PRO A 35 -15.16 9.02 3.78
N ILE A 36 -14.04 9.61 4.21
CA ILE A 36 -12.74 8.95 4.09
C ILE A 36 -12.83 7.61 4.82
N GLY A 37 -12.61 6.51 4.08
CA GLY A 37 -12.69 5.14 4.63
C GLY A 37 -13.98 4.37 4.35
N LEU A 38 -14.98 4.94 3.65
CA LEU A 38 -16.24 4.24 3.29
C LEU A 38 -16.31 3.86 1.79
N GLY A 39 -15.16 3.59 1.18
CA GLY A 39 -15.08 2.99 -0.15
C GLY A 39 -14.98 1.46 -0.04
N VAL A 40 -16.11 0.77 -0.27
CA VAL A 40 -16.24 -0.68 -0.40
C VAL A 40 -15.80 -1.48 0.86
N ASP A 41 -16.76 -2.05 1.59
CA ASP A 41 -16.55 -3.11 2.60
C ASP A 41 -16.12 -4.46 1.97
N SER A 42 -15.29 -4.40 0.93
CA SER A 42 -14.62 -5.56 0.37
C SER A 42 -13.14 -5.20 0.35
N PRO A 43 -12.26 -6.03 0.95
CA PRO A 43 -10.84 -5.76 0.88
C PRO A 43 -10.51 -5.60 -0.60
N ILE A 44 -9.96 -4.44 -0.95
CA ILE A 44 -9.35 -4.21 -2.25
C ILE A 44 -8.37 -5.38 -2.40
N ASN A 45 -8.77 -6.39 -3.18
CA ASN A 45 -8.07 -7.65 -3.31
C ASN A 45 -6.67 -7.33 -3.84
N GLY A 46 -5.69 -7.30 -2.95
CA GLY A 46 -4.31 -7.02 -3.35
C GLY A 46 -3.34 -6.88 -2.18
N THR A 47 -3.62 -6.02 -1.20
CA THR A 47 -2.58 -5.61 -0.24
C THR A 47 -2.78 -6.16 1.19
N GLY A 48 -4.00 -6.35 1.68
CA GLY A 48 -4.22 -6.86 3.05
C GLY A 48 -3.79 -8.32 3.24
N GLY A 49 -4.31 -9.23 2.41
CA GLY A 49 -4.11 -10.68 2.59
C GLY A 49 -2.68 -11.16 2.29
N HIS A 50 -1.96 -10.54 1.35
CA HIS A 50 -0.57 -10.89 1.10
C HIS A 50 0.34 -10.46 2.26
N HIS A 51 0.21 -9.22 2.72
CA HIS A 51 0.98 -8.71 3.86
C HIS A 51 0.70 -9.49 5.14
N GLN A 52 -0.56 -9.85 5.41
CA GLN A 52 -0.93 -10.64 6.58
C GLN A 52 -0.37 -12.08 6.51
N ARG A 53 -0.41 -12.73 5.34
CA ARG A 53 0.25 -14.04 5.13
C ARG A 53 1.76 -13.97 5.33
N LEU A 54 2.41 -12.94 4.78
CA LEU A 54 3.84 -12.74 4.96
C LEU A 54 4.21 -12.47 6.42
N ARG A 55 3.37 -11.72 7.14
CA ARG A 55 3.55 -11.46 8.56
C ARG A 55 3.41 -12.74 9.39
N ALA A 56 2.36 -13.52 9.16
CA ALA A 56 2.18 -14.82 9.81
C ALA A 56 3.37 -15.77 9.56
N GLN A 57 3.95 -15.74 8.36
CA GLN A 57 5.15 -16.53 8.06
C GLN A 57 6.39 -16.02 8.80
N ARG A 58 6.51 -14.71 9.04
CA ARG A 58 7.61 -14.13 9.83
C ARG A 58 7.46 -14.41 11.33
N ASP A 59 6.24 -14.34 11.86
CA ASP A 59 5.96 -14.63 13.27
C ASP A 59 6.28 -16.10 13.62
N LYS A 60 6.11 -17.04 12.68
CA LYS A 60 6.57 -18.43 12.84
C LYS A 60 8.09 -18.56 13.02
N ASP A 61 8.86 -17.70 12.38
CA ASP A 61 10.33 -17.72 12.45
C ASP A 61 10.85 -16.95 13.68
N ALA A 62 10.04 -16.05 14.26
CA ALA A 62 10.43 -15.16 15.35
C ALA A 62 11.05 -15.86 16.57
N PRO A 63 10.53 -17.01 17.08
CA PRO A 63 11.14 -17.70 18.21
C PRO A 63 12.57 -18.18 17.92
N LYS A 64 12.84 -18.67 16.70
CA LYS A 64 14.16 -19.15 16.29
C LYS A 64 15.13 -17.99 16.14
N VAL A 65 14.70 -16.91 15.49
CA VAL A 65 15.49 -15.70 15.30
C VAL A 65 15.83 -15.09 16.66
N ARG A 66 14.86 -15.00 17.58
CA ARG A 66 15.05 -14.47 18.94
C ARG A 66 16.07 -15.28 19.71
N LYS A 67 15.98 -16.62 19.72
CA LYS A 67 16.94 -17.49 20.42
C LYS A 67 18.38 -17.27 19.96
N ILE A 68 18.58 -17.07 18.65
CA ILE A 68 19.91 -16.84 18.08
C ILE A 68 20.40 -15.42 18.41
N ALA A 69 19.52 -14.42 18.39
CA ALA A 69 19.83 -13.05 18.81
C ALA A 69 20.21 -12.97 20.30
N GLU A 70 19.48 -13.67 21.17
CA GLU A 70 19.75 -13.77 22.61
C GLU A 70 21.09 -14.47 22.91
N ALA A 71 21.54 -15.37 22.03
CA ALA A 71 22.88 -15.95 22.08
C ALA A 71 23.99 -14.99 21.60
N GLY A 72 23.67 -13.73 21.30
CA GLY A 72 24.62 -12.67 20.96
C GLY A 72 25.01 -12.61 19.48
N HIS A 73 24.38 -13.40 18.61
CA HIS A 73 24.67 -13.36 17.19
C HIS A 73 24.14 -12.08 16.52
N THR A 74 24.88 -11.63 15.51
CA THR A 74 24.49 -10.50 14.65
C THR A 74 23.34 -10.87 13.71
N ALA A 75 22.69 -9.87 13.12
CA ALA A 75 21.64 -10.08 12.14
C ALA A 75 22.14 -10.90 10.93
N ALA A 76 23.37 -10.61 10.48
CA ALA A 76 24.00 -11.31 9.35
C ALA A 76 24.34 -12.77 9.67
N ALA A 77 24.85 -13.06 10.87
CA ALA A 77 25.11 -14.43 11.31
C ALA A 77 23.80 -15.24 11.41
N THR A 78 22.77 -14.65 12.02
CA THR A 78 21.44 -15.27 12.16
C THR A 78 20.82 -15.59 10.80
N ALA A 79 20.91 -14.66 9.85
CA ALA A 79 20.41 -14.85 8.50
C ALA A 79 21.10 -16.01 7.76
N ARG A 80 22.43 -16.16 7.93
CA ARG A 80 23.19 -17.29 7.38
C ARG A 80 22.80 -18.61 8.03
N LEU A 81 22.68 -18.65 9.35
CA LEU A 81 22.28 -19.84 10.12
C LEU A 81 20.88 -20.35 9.74
N LEU A 82 19.96 -19.44 9.42
CA LEU A 82 18.58 -19.76 9.08
C LEU A 82 18.30 -19.75 7.57
N SER A 83 19.34 -19.66 6.73
CA SER A 83 19.23 -19.61 5.26
C SER A 83 18.19 -18.59 4.77
N MET A 84 18.20 -17.39 5.34
CA MET A 84 17.28 -16.30 4.98
C MET A 84 18.02 -15.00 4.69
N ASN A 85 17.31 -14.02 4.11
CA ASN A 85 17.88 -12.69 3.85
C ASN A 85 18.06 -11.90 5.17
N VAL A 86 19.17 -11.14 5.30
CA VAL A 86 19.44 -10.28 6.46
C VAL A 86 18.29 -9.29 6.72
N LYS A 87 17.71 -8.68 5.67
CA LYS A 87 16.56 -7.79 5.80
C LYS A 87 15.35 -8.49 6.41
N ARG A 88 15.16 -9.79 6.14
CA ARG A 88 14.07 -10.58 6.74
C ARG A 88 14.31 -10.79 8.23
N ALA A 89 15.54 -11.10 8.64
CA ALA A 89 15.91 -11.25 10.05
C ALA A 89 15.71 -9.93 10.83
N LEU A 90 16.16 -8.81 10.27
CA LEU A 90 15.95 -7.46 10.83
C LEU A 90 14.46 -7.12 10.94
N LEU A 91 13.69 -7.40 9.89
CA LEU A 91 12.24 -7.15 9.90
C LEU A 91 11.54 -7.98 10.98
N ILE A 92 11.88 -9.27 11.12
CA ILE A 92 11.33 -10.12 12.19
C ILE A 92 11.63 -9.52 13.57
N ALA A 93 12.85 -9.05 13.80
CA ALA A 93 13.28 -8.46 15.06
C ALA A 93 12.51 -7.17 15.39
N GLN A 94 12.42 -6.25 14.42
CA GLN A 94 11.64 -5.01 14.53
C GLN A 94 10.17 -5.31 14.84
N GLU A 95 9.59 -6.25 14.09
CA GLU A 95 8.20 -6.63 14.19
C GLU A 95 7.83 -7.34 15.51
N ASN A 96 8.79 -7.97 16.17
CA ASN A 96 8.62 -8.75 17.39
C ASN A 96 9.33 -8.14 18.62
N GLY A 97 9.83 -6.90 18.50
CA GLY A 97 10.36 -6.12 19.62
C GLY A 97 11.66 -6.65 20.23
N PHE A 98 12.59 -7.17 19.43
CA PHE A 98 13.94 -7.52 19.89
C PHE A 98 15.02 -6.97 18.96
N ARG A 99 16.28 -6.99 19.40
CA ARG A 99 17.44 -6.46 18.66
C ARG A 99 18.53 -7.52 18.55
N PHE A 100 19.35 -7.41 17.51
CA PHE A 100 20.59 -8.16 17.40
C PHE A 100 21.73 -7.40 18.07
N SER A 101 22.87 -8.06 18.30
CA SER A 101 24.05 -7.46 18.92
C SER A 101 24.69 -6.33 18.10
N ASP A 102 24.42 -6.28 16.80
CA ASP A 102 24.90 -5.27 15.85
C ASP A 102 23.89 -4.13 15.58
N SER A 103 22.75 -4.10 16.29
CA SER A 103 21.59 -3.22 15.98
C SER A 103 21.18 -2.26 17.09
#